data_AF-A0A2V6I0Z3-F1
#
_entry.id   AF-A0A2V6I0Z3-F1
#
_cell.length_a   1.000
_cell.length_b   1.000
_cell.length_c   1.000
_cell.angle_alpha   90.00
_cell.angle_beta   90.00
_cell.angle_gamma   90.00
#
_symmetry.space_group_name_H-M   'P 1'
#
loop_
_entity.id
_entity.type
_entity.pdbx_description
1 polymer ?
#
loop_
_entity_poly.entity_id
_entity_poly.type
_entity_poly.pdbx_seq_one_letter_code
_entity_poly.pdbx_strand_id
1 'polypeptide(L)'
;MPPGYNQPTRKKTKMKFTKIFNVAIIIAALAGTVSVCPAQNSASAAGTTATAPYTEGGVWQITMVKTKTGMSDDYLKALATIFKSTNDEAKKQGIIKDYKILIGDAATQQDYDILLMIEYPNMAALDGLREKTDPIGAKLVGSEDQQRQLAVKRLEIREIMGDKTMREITLK
;
A
#
# COMPACT_ATOMS: atom_id res chain seq x y z
N MET A 1 47.66 0.79 -41.70
CA MET A 1 47.51 -0.05 -40.48
C MET A 1 47.70 0.83 -39.25
N PRO A 2 46.65 1.10 -38.47
CA PRO A 2 46.79 1.74 -37.16
C PRO A 2 47.01 0.70 -36.04
N PRO A 3 47.65 1.09 -34.91
CA PRO A 3 48.13 0.21 -33.86
C PRO A 3 47.02 -0.34 -32.95
N GLY A 4 47.26 -1.55 -32.43
CA GLY A 4 46.33 -2.31 -31.60
C GLY A 4 46.01 -1.67 -30.25
N TYR A 5 44.72 -1.63 -29.93
CA TYR A 5 44.21 -1.32 -28.60
C TYR A 5 44.02 -2.62 -27.80
N ASN A 6 44.79 -2.78 -26.73
CA ASN A 6 44.62 -3.82 -25.72
C ASN A 6 43.34 -3.57 -24.90
N GLN A 7 42.42 -4.54 -24.91
CA GLN A 7 41.25 -4.57 -24.02
C GLN A 7 41.68 -5.07 -22.62
N PRO A 8 41.37 -4.38 -21.52
CA PRO A 8 41.65 -4.88 -20.18
C PRO A 8 40.72 -6.05 -19.80
N THR A 9 41.31 -7.18 -19.42
CA THR A 9 40.60 -8.39 -19.00
C THR A 9 39.89 -8.18 -17.65
N ARG A 10 38.55 -8.23 -17.65
CA ARG A 10 37.72 -8.23 -16.43
C ARG A 10 37.99 -9.52 -15.63
N LYS A 11 38.79 -9.42 -14.56
CA LYS A 11 38.90 -10.49 -13.55
C LYS A 11 37.53 -10.71 -12.88
N LYS A 12 36.96 -11.90 -13.03
CA LYS A 12 35.76 -12.34 -12.31
C LYS A 12 36.11 -12.63 -10.85
N THR A 13 35.84 -11.70 -9.95
CA THR A 13 35.93 -11.94 -8.51
C THR A 13 34.69 -12.73 -8.06
N LYS A 14 34.88 -14.00 -7.68
CA LYS A 14 33.89 -14.80 -6.96
C LYS A 14 33.81 -14.28 -5.51
N MET A 15 32.73 -13.59 -5.15
CA MET A 15 32.45 -13.30 -3.75
C MET A 15 31.91 -14.56 -3.06
N LYS A 16 32.64 -15.04 -2.04
CA LYS A 16 32.21 -16.10 -1.13
C LYS A 16 31.35 -15.48 -0.03
N PHE A 17 30.10 -15.94 0.08
CA PHE A 17 29.19 -15.60 1.16
C PHE A 17 29.55 -16.45 2.38
N THR A 18 30.22 -15.87 3.37
CA THR A 18 30.53 -16.55 4.64
C THR A 18 29.41 -16.29 5.63
N LYS A 19 28.66 -17.36 5.97
CA LYS A 19 27.74 -17.39 7.10
C LYS A 19 28.55 -17.32 8.40
N ILE A 20 28.22 -16.38 9.28
CA ILE A 20 28.72 -16.36 10.66
C ILE A 20 27.50 -16.42 11.59
N PHE A 21 27.25 -17.62 12.12
CA PHE A 21 26.59 -17.83 13.40
C PHE A 21 27.67 -17.69 14.49
N ASN A 22 27.42 -16.90 15.54
CA ASN A 22 27.99 -17.04 16.89
C ASN A 22 27.29 -16.02 17.81
N VAL A 23 26.42 -16.47 18.73
CA VAL A 23 26.69 -16.85 20.15
C VAL A 23 26.50 -15.67 21.11
N ALA A 24 25.81 -15.99 22.19
CA ALA A 24 25.13 -15.13 23.14
C ALA A 24 26.02 -14.60 24.29
N ILE A 25 25.35 -13.78 25.13
CA ILE A 25 25.63 -13.43 26.54
C ILE A 25 26.61 -12.28 26.75
N ILE A 26 26.13 -11.15 27.31
CA ILE A 26 26.47 -10.66 28.67
C ILE A 26 25.29 -9.82 29.20
N ILE A 27 24.68 -10.29 30.29
CA ILE A 27 23.85 -9.50 31.21
C ILE A 27 24.82 -8.77 32.14
N ALA A 28 24.72 -7.44 32.22
CA ALA A 28 25.32 -6.66 33.29
C ALA A 28 24.29 -5.66 33.80
N ALA A 29 23.68 -6.00 34.94
CA ALA A 29 22.94 -5.07 35.78
C ALA A 29 23.95 -4.24 36.59
N LEU A 30 23.84 -2.91 36.53
CA LEU A 30 24.35 -2.02 37.57
C LEU A 30 23.30 -0.94 37.85
N ALA A 31 22.94 -0.88 39.12
CA ALA A 31 21.99 0.04 39.73
C ALA A 31 22.45 1.50 39.63
N GLY A 32 21.51 2.42 39.45
CA GLY A 32 21.77 3.85 39.47
C GLY A 32 20.47 4.67 39.48
N THR A 33 19.95 4.91 40.69
CA THR A 33 19.04 6.00 41.10
C THR A 33 17.81 6.30 40.23
N VAL A 34 16.67 5.77 40.66
CA VAL A 34 15.33 6.32 40.35
C VAL A 34 15.17 7.67 41.05
N SER A 35 15.42 8.77 40.31
CA SER A 35 14.83 10.06 40.65
C SER A 35 13.40 10.07 40.14
N VAL A 36 12.48 9.68 41.02
CA VAL A 36 11.04 9.82 40.79
C VAL A 36 10.74 11.31 40.84
N CYS A 37 10.51 11.94 39.68
CA CYS A 37 9.82 13.23 39.61
C CYS A 37 8.31 12.93 39.49
N PRO A 38 7.50 13.05 40.55
CA PRO A 38 6.06 13.11 40.40
C PRO A 38 5.70 14.55 40.01
N ALA A 39 5.88 14.91 38.75
CA ALA A 39 5.38 16.18 38.25
C ALA A 39 5.02 16.05 36.76
N GLN A 40 3.76 16.39 36.47
CA GLN A 40 3.18 16.65 35.16
C GLN A 40 2.50 15.49 34.42
N ASN A 41 1.65 14.74 35.13
CA ASN A 41 0.39 14.23 34.56
C ASN A 41 -0.64 15.37 34.52
N SER A 42 -0.43 16.31 33.59
CA SER A 42 -1.45 17.24 33.13
C SER A 42 -1.34 17.38 31.62
N ALA A 43 -1.38 16.26 30.90
CA ALA A 43 -1.99 16.31 29.58
C ALA A 43 -3.47 16.55 29.86
N SER A 44 -3.84 17.84 29.94
CA SER A 44 -5.20 18.28 29.74
C SER A 44 -5.68 17.54 28.50
N ALA A 45 -6.62 16.62 28.70
CA ALA A 45 -7.58 16.32 27.66
C ALA A 45 -8.28 17.66 27.39
N ALA A 46 -7.67 18.47 26.52
CA ALA A 46 -8.41 19.39 25.71
C ALA A 46 -9.31 18.48 24.88
N GLY A 47 -10.45 18.11 25.47
CA GLY A 47 -11.63 17.79 24.72
C GLY A 47 -11.84 19.01 23.85
N THR A 48 -11.34 18.94 22.62
CA THR A 48 -11.85 19.73 21.54
C THR A 48 -13.31 19.33 21.49
N THR A 49 -14.17 20.17 22.07
CA THR A 49 -15.56 20.22 21.65
C THR A 49 -15.47 20.59 20.18
N ALA A 50 -15.36 19.59 19.31
CA ALA A 50 -15.13 19.81 17.90
C ALA A 50 -16.34 20.59 17.39
N THR A 51 -16.20 21.90 17.21
CA THR A 51 -17.23 22.81 16.70
C THR A 51 -17.61 22.48 15.27
N ALA A 52 -16.83 21.62 14.60
CA ALA A 52 -17.15 21.11 13.28
C ALA A 52 -18.56 20.50 13.26
N PRO A 53 -19.38 20.80 12.23
CA PRO A 53 -20.73 20.24 12.08
C PRO A 53 -20.72 18.78 11.61
N TYR A 54 -19.58 18.07 11.75
CA TYR A 54 -19.40 16.70 11.34
C TYR A 54 -18.46 15.94 12.28
N THR A 55 -18.48 14.63 12.17
CA THR A 55 -17.52 13.69 12.75
C THR A 55 -16.77 12.99 11.62
N GLU A 56 -15.53 12.59 11.88
CA GLU A 56 -14.69 11.90 10.91
C GLU A 56 -14.78 10.38 11.10
N GLY A 57 -14.89 9.65 9.99
CA GLY A 57 -14.95 8.20 9.93
C GLY A 57 -13.70 7.59 9.30
N GLY A 58 -13.90 6.50 8.55
CA GLY A 58 -12.85 5.79 7.83
C GLY A 58 -12.17 6.65 6.76
N VAL A 59 -11.05 6.15 6.24
CA VAL A 59 -10.28 6.77 5.18
C VAL A 59 -10.42 5.94 3.91
N TRP A 60 -10.90 6.55 2.84
CA TRP A 60 -11.05 5.94 1.53
C TRP A 60 -9.85 6.27 0.64
N GLN A 61 -9.17 5.25 0.14
CA GLN A 61 -8.35 5.37 -1.06
C GLN A 61 -9.22 5.08 -2.28
N ILE A 62 -9.26 6.03 -3.21
CA ILE A 62 -10.10 6.00 -4.40
C ILE A 62 -9.20 6.06 -5.62
N THR A 63 -9.31 5.07 -6.51
CA THR A 63 -8.67 5.06 -7.82
C THR A 63 -9.72 5.28 -8.89
N MET A 64 -9.54 6.34 -9.68
CA MET A 64 -10.37 6.69 -10.82
C MET A 64 -9.80 5.99 -12.06
N VAL A 65 -10.62 5.15 -12.68
CA VAL A 65 -10.22 4.30 -13.81
C VAL A 65 -11.10 4.62 -14.99
N LYS A 66 -10.45 4.77 -16.15
CA LYS A 66 -11.13 4.86 -17.45
C LYS A 66 -10.83 3.59 -18.24
N THR A 67 -11.84 2.81 -18.60
CA THR A 67 -11.64 1.66 -19.49
C THR A 67 -11.45 2.11 -20.93
N LYS A 68 -10.67 1.35 -21.71
CA LYS A 68 -10.58 1.60 -23.16
C LYS A 68 -11.87 1.16 -23.84
N THR A 69 -12.16 1.74 -25.00
CA THR A 69 -13.36 1.44 -25.78
C THR A 69 -13.54 -0.07 -25.97
N GLY A 70 -14.69 -0.59 -25.51
CA GLY A 70 -15.03 -2.02 -25.62
C GLY A 70 -14.35 -2.94 -24.60
N MET A 71 -13.54 -2.42 -23.67
CA MET A 71 -12.74 -3.23 -22.74
C MET A 71 -13.30 -3.29 -21.31
N SER A 72 -14.48 -2.71 -21.07
CA SER A 72 -15.06 -2.62 -19.72
C SER A 72 -15.28 -3.99 -19.07
N ASP A 73 -15.86 -4.95 -19.81
CA ASP A 73 -16.12 -6.30 -19.31
C ASP A 73 -14.83 -7.08 -19.00
N ASP A 74 -13.83 -6.97 -19.87
CA ASP A 74 -12.54 -7.65 -19.67
C ASP A 74 -11.81 -7.09 -18.45
N TYR A 75 -11.95 -5.79 -18.22
CA TYR A 75 -11.42 -5.18 -17.02
C TYR A 75 -12.19 -5.61 -15.76
N LEU A 76 -13.52 -5.70 -15.79
CA LEU A 76 -14.32 -6.21 -14.67
C LEU A 76 -13.99 -7.68 -14.34
N LYS A 77 -13.76 -8.54 -15.34
CA LYS A 77 -13.30 -9.93 -15.13
C LYS A 77 -11.93 -9.96 -14.43
N ALA A 78 -11.01 -9.08 -14.82
CA ALA A 78 -9.71 -8.96 -14.17
C ALA A 78 -9.85 -8.51 -12.70
N LEU A 79 -10.76 -7.57 -12.41
CA LEU A 79 -11.07 -7.14 -11.05
C LEU A 79 -11.69 -8.26 -10.21
N ALA A 80 -12.64 -9.03 -10.77
CA ALA A 80 -13.27 -10.15 -10.09
C ALA A 80 -12.26 -11.23 -9.67
N THR A 81 -11.16 -11.37 -10.41
CA THR A 81 -10.12 -12.37 -10.12
C THR A 81 -9.11 -11.88 -9.09
N ILE A 82 -8.50 -10.71 -9.31
CA ILE A 82 -7.35 -10.25 -8.50
C ILE A 82 -7.77 -9.22 -7.46
N PHE A 83 -8.51 -8.20 -7.86
CA PHE A 83 -8.89 -7.12 -6.95
C PHE A 83 -9.81 -7.62 -5.85
N LYS A 84 -10.82 -8.42 -6.20
CA LYS A 84 -11.72 -9.03 -5.22
C LYS A 84 -10.97 -9.95 -4.24
N SER A 85 -10.18 -10.90 -4.75
CA SER A 85 -9.50 -11.89 -3.90
C SER A 85 -8.49 -11.25 -2.95
N THR A 86 -7.72 -10.25 -3.42
CA THR A 86 -6.75 -9.51 -2.61
C THR A 86 -7.44 -8.69 -1.52
N ASN A 87 -8.52 -7.98 -1.85
CA ASN A 87 -9.22 -7.15 -0.86
C ASN A 87 -10.08 -7.97 0.10
N ASP A 88 -10.65 -9.11 -0.33
CA ASP A 88 -11.33 -10.04 0.59
C ASP A 88 -10.36 -10.58 1.65
N GLU A 89 -9.13 -10.95 1.26
CA GLU A 89 -8.10 -11.37 2.21
C GLU A 89 -7.62 -10.21 3.09
N ALA A 90 -7.43 -9.00 2.54
CA ALA A 90 -7.04 -7.82 3.32
C ALA A 90 -8.10 -7.46 4.36
N LYS A 91 -9.39 -7.58 4.00
CA LYS A 91 -10.51 -7.38 4.92
C LYS A 91 -10.54 -8.45 6.00
N LYS A 92 -10.32 -9.72 5.63
CA LYS A 92 -10.20 -10.85 6.57
C LYS A 92 -9.06 -10.66 7.57
N GLN A 93 -7.95 -10.08 7.14
CA GLN A 93 -6.79 -9.76 8.01
C GLN A 93 -6.97 -8.46 8.81
N GLY A 94 -8.09 -7.74 8.63
CA GLY A 94 -8.37 -6.48 9.32
C GLY A 94 -7.53 -5.29 8.85
N ILE A 95 -6.83 -5.42 7.71
CA ILE A 95 -6.03 -4.34 7.12
C ILE A 95 -6.95 -3.23 6.59
N ILE A 96 -8.07 -3.64 5.98
CA ILE A 96 -9.10 -2.75 5.45
C ILE A 96 -10.43 -3.04 6.14
N LYS A 97 -11.30 -2.03 6.24
CA LYS A 97 -12.68 -2.17 6.71
C LYS A 97 -13.59 -2.70 5.61
N ASP A 98 -13.49 -2.12 4.42
CA ASP A 98 -14.34 -2.47 3.29
C ASP A 98 -13.69 -2.11 1.95
N TYR A 99 -14.29 -2.54 0.85
CA TYR A 99 -13.96 -2.05 -0.49
C TYR A 99 -15.21 -2.02 -1.37
N LYS A 100 -15.22 -1.10 -2.34
CA LYS A 100 -16.34 -0.91 -3.27
C LYS A 100 -15.82 -0.73 -4.70
N ILE A 101 -16.66 -1.13 -5.65
CA ILE A 101 -16.48 -0.86 -7.08
C ILE A 101 -17.75 -0.15 -7.53
N LEU A 102 -17.60 1.07 -8.03
CA LEU A 102 -18.70 1.80 -8.66
C LEU A 102 -18.39 1.87 -10.16
N ILE A 103 -19.40 1.63 -10.98
CA ILE A 103 -19.35 1.75 -12.43
C ILE A 103 -20.43 2.72 -12.88
N GLY A 104 -20.14 3.56 -13.86
CA GLY A 104 -21.07 4.50 -14.43
C GLY A 104 -20.58 5.05 -15.76
N ASP A 105 -21.41 5.89 -16.37
CA ASP A 105 -21.06 6.55 -17.62
C ASP A 105 -20.05 7.69 -17.35
N ALA A 106 -19.04 7.77 -18.21
CA ALA A 106 -18.10 8.89 -18.21
C ALA A 106 -18.83 10.17 -18.65
N ALA A 107 -18.75 11.25 -17.87
CA ALA A 107 -19.43 12.51 -18.19
C ALA A 107 -18.80 13.23 -19.39
N THR A 108 -17.52 12.96 -19.67
CA THR A 108 -16.79 13.48 -20.84
C THR A 108 -15.83 12.43 -21.38
N GLN A 109 -15.23 12.70 -22.55
CA GLN A 109 -14.17 11.84 -23.08
C GLN A 109 -12.93 11.77 -22.17
N GLN A 110 -12.71 12.74 -21.29
CA GLN A 110 -11.60 12.79 -20.33
C GLN A 110 -12.09 12.51 -18.90
N ASP A 111 -13.12 11.68 -18.77
CA ASP A 111 -13.65 11.25 -17.48
C ASP A 111 -13.44 9.75 -17.26
N TYR A 112 -13.53 9.34 -16.00
CA TYR A 112 -13.46 7.94 -15.59
C TYR A 112 -14.85 7.29 -15.69
N ASP A 113 -14.88 5.96 -15.82
CA ASP A 113 -16.10 5.15 -15.84
C ASP A 113 -16.19 4.18 -14.65
N ILE A 114 -15.08 3.98 -13.93
CA ILE A 114 -15.00 3.10 -12.75
C ILE A 114 -14.27 3.78 -11.60
N LEU A 115 -14.82 3.65 -10.38
CA LEU A 115 -14.13 3.93 -9.13
C LEU A 115 -13.83 2.64 -8.40
N LEU A 116 -12.55 2.47 -8.03
CA LEU A 116 -12.14 1.45 -7.06
C LEU A 116 -11.92 2.14 -5.72
N MET A 117 -12.59 1.67 -4.68
CA MET A 117 -12.56 2.31 -3.37
C MET A 117 -12.15 1.29 -2.31
N ILE A 118 -11.19 1.65 -1.45
CA ILE A 118 -10.73 0.82 -0.33
C ILE A 118 -10.82 1.66 0.94
N GLU A 119 -11.55 1.16 1.94
CA GLU A 119 -11.75 1.83 3.23
C GLU A 119 -10.75 1.30 4.26
N TYR A 120 -9.98 2.20 4.85
CA TYR A 120 -9.12 1.97 5.99
C TYR A 120 -9.74 2.53 7.26
N PRO A 121 -9.46 1.95 8.43
CA PRO A 121 -10.06 2.42 9.67
C PRO A 121 -9.66 3.85 10.07
N ASN A 122 -8.46 4.31 9.67
CA ASN A 122 -7.94 5.64 9.95
C ASN A 122 -6.68 5.92 9.10
N MET A 123 -6.10 7.12 9.22
CA MET A 123 -4.89 7.50 8.48
C MET A 123 -3.65 6.67 8.88
N ALA A 124 -3.51 6.32 10.17
CA ALA A 124 -2.35 5.54 10.65
C ALA A 124 -2.31 4.11 10.07
N ALA A 125 -3.44 3.58 9.62
CA ALA A 125 -3.49 2.28 8.94
C ALA A 125 -2.65 2.26 7.64
N LEU A 126 -2.47 3.43 7.02
CA LEU A 126 -1.68 3.60 5.79
C LEU A 126 -0.16 3.53 6.04
N ASP A 127 0.30 3.71 7.28
CA ASP A 127 1.71 3.56 7.63
C ASP A 127 2.13 2.09 7.53
N GLY A 128 3.24 1.84 6.83
CA GLY A 128 3.74 0.48 6.60
C GLY A 128 2.78 -0.39 5.77
N LEU A 129 1.87 0.21 4.98
CA LEU A 129 0.82 -0.52 4.26
C LEU A 129 1.38 -1.65 3.37
N ARG A 130 2.51 -1.41 2.70
CA ARG A 130 3.18 -2.42 1.85
C ARG A 130 3.56 -3.68 2.63
N GLU A 131 4.06 -3.53 3.85
CA GLU A 131 4.42 -4.67 4.70
C GLU A 131 3.20 -5.53 5.04
N LYS A 132 2.01 -4.91 5.08
CA LYS A 132 0.73 -5.58 5.35
C LYS A 132 0.14 -6.19 4.07
N THR A 133 0.27 -5.55 2.91
CA THR A 133 -0.40 -5.97 1.66
C THR A 133 0.47 -6.83 0.74
N ASP A 134 1.79 -6.62 0.70
CA ASP A 134 2.69 -7.37 -0.19
C ASP A 134 2.65 -8.88 0.08
N PRO A 135 2.54 -9.38 1.34
CA PRO A 135 2.34 -10.81 1.60
C PRO A 135 1.06 -11.39 0.98
N ILE A 136 -0.02 -10.59 0.90
CA ILE A 136 -1.27 -11.02 0.26
C ILE A 136 -1.06 -11.15 -1.25
N GLY A 137 -0.42 -10.15 -1.87
CA GLY A 137 -0.07 -10.20 -3.29
C GLY A 137 0.82 -11.40 -3.62
N ALA A 138 1.85 -11.64 -2.80
CA ALA A 138 2.74 -12.79 -2.95
C ALA A 138 2.00 -14.13 -2.87
N LYS A 139 1.05 -14.24 -1.94
CA LYS A 139 0.23 -15.44 -1.72
C LYS A 139 -0.78 -15.70 -2.85
N LEU A 140 -1.47 -14.66 -3.32
CA LEU A 140 -2.62 -14.82 -4.24
C LEU A 140 -2.27 -14.63 -5.71
N VAL A 141 -1.25 -13.82 -6.01
CA VAL A 141 -0.86 -13.47 -7.38
C VAL A 141 0.48 -14.12 -7.75
N GLY A 142 1.43 -14.12 -6.81
CA GLY A 142 2.77 -14.67 -7.01
C GLY A 142 3.85 -13.61 -6.91
N SER A 143 4.97 -13.83 -7.61
CA SER A 143 6.15 -12.97 -7.49
C SER A 143 5.88 -11.52 -7.89
N GLU A 144 6.72 -10.59 -7.42
CA GLU A 144 6.62 -9.18 -7.80
C GLU A 144 6.68 -8.98 -9.32
N ASP A 145 7.47 -9.80 -10.03
CA ASP A 145 7.52 -9.77 -11.49
C ASP A 145 6.20 -10.19 -12.13
N GLN A 146 5.52 -11.20 -11.60
CA GLN A 146 4.20 -11.61 -12.09
C GLN A 146 3.17 -10.52 -11.84
N GLN A 147 3.18 -9.92 -10.64
CA GLN A 147 2.30 -8.79 -10.29
C GLN A 147 2.53 -7.59 -11.22
N ARG A 148 3.79 -7.26 -11.50
CA ARG A 148 4.18 -6.19 -12.42
C ARG A 148 3.72 -6.48 -13.84
N GLN A 149 3.92 -7.69 -14.35
CA GLN A 149 3.44 -8.07 -15.69
C GLN A 149 1.92 -7.96 -15.81
N LEU A 150 1.17 -8.35 -14.78
CA LEU A 150 -0.28 -8.16 -14.74
C LEU A 150 -0.68 -6.69 -14.70
N ALA A 151 0.07 -5.85 -13.99
CA ALA A 151 -0.14 -4.41 -13.99
C ALA A 151 0.10 -3.79 -15.37
N VAL A 152 1.16 -4.21 -16.07
CA VAL A 152 1.45 -3.77 -17.44
C VAL A 152 0.34 -4.20 -18.40
N LYS A 153 -0.12 -5.46 -18.34
CA LYS A 153 -1.24 -5.94 -19.17
C LYS A 153 -2.52 -5.11 -18.96
N ARG A 154 -2.78 -4.63 -17.74
CA ARG A 154 -3.94 -3.77 -17.50
C ARG A 154 -3.87 -2.42 -18.23
N LEU A 155 -2.68 -1.92 -18.60
CA LEU A 155 -2.54 -0.71 -19.42
C LEU A 155 -3.10 -0.89 -20.84
N GLU A 156 -3.28 -2.13 -21.29
CA GLU A 156 -3.88 -2.43 -22.59
C GLU A 156 -5.39 -2.21 -22.59
N ILE A 157 -6.04 -2.34 -21.43
CA ILE A 157 -7.51 -2.32 -21.29
C ILE A 157 -8.06 -1.16 -20.45
N ARG A 158 -7.21 -0.45 -19.70
CA ARG A 158 -7.59 0.72 -18.89
C ARG A 158 -6.49 1.77 -18.80
N GLU A 159 -6.89 2.96 -18.39
CA GLU A 159 -6.06 4.06 -17.94
C GLU A 159 -6.42 4.44 -16.50
N ILE A 160 -5.43 4.83 -15.70
CA ILE A 160 -5.67 5.39 -14.36
C ILE A 160 -5.71 6.90 -14.51
N MET A 161 -6.87 7.49 -14.25
CA MET A 161 -7.10 8.94 -14.37
C MET A 161 -6.63 9.70 -13.13
N GLY A 162 -6.52 9.00 -11.99
CA GLY A 162 -5.92 9.54 -10.78
C GLY A 162 -6.28 8.74 -9.54
N ASP A 163 -5.70 9.15 -8.42
CA ASP A 163 -5.94 8.58 -7.11
C ASP A 163 -6.25 9.69 -6.10
N LYS A 164 -7.07 9.37 -5.10
CA LYS A 164 -7.41 10.31 -4.03
C LYS A 164 -7.56 9.58 -2.71
N THR A 165 -6.97 10.15 -1.67
CA THR A 165 -7.25 9.76 -0.29
C THR A 165 -8.28 10.73 0.28
N MET A 166 -9.41 10.22 0.76
CA MET A 166 -10.52 11.00 1.30
C MET A 166 -10.91 10.48 2.67
N ARG A 167 -11.37 11.37 3.55
CA ARG A 167 -11.94 10.99 4.83
C ARG A 167 -13.45 10.98 4.73
N GLU A 168 -14.06 9.89 5.18
CA GLU A 168 -15.50 9.84 5.36
C GLU A 168 -15.90 10.80 6.48
N ILE A 169 -17.00 11.53 6.29
CA ILE A 169 -17.57 12.40 7.31
C ILE A 169 -19.04 12.05 7.53
N THR A 170 -19.50 12.19 8.77
CA THR A 170 -20.92 12.09 9.13
C THR A 170 -21.35 13.41 9.76
N LEU A 171 -22.38 14.06 9.22
CA LEU A 171 -22.93 15.29 9.77
C LEU A 171 -23.61 15.05 11.12
N LYS A 172 -23.61 16.06 11.98
CA LYS A 172 -24.29 16.03 13.29
C LYS A 172 -25.78 16.30 13.17
#